data_AF-A0A319DIN6-F1
#
_entry.id   AF-A0A319DIN6-F1
#
_cell.length_a   1.000
_cell.length_b   1.000
_cell.length_c   1.000
_cell.angle_alpha   90.00
_cell.angle_beta   90.00
_cell.angle_gamma   90.00
#
_symmetry.space_group_name_H-M   'P 1'
#
loop_
_entity.id
_entity.type
_entity.pdbx_description
1 polymer ?
#
loop_
_entity_poly.entity_id
_entity_poly.type
_entity_poly.pdbx_seq_one_letter_code
_entity_poly.pdbx_strand_id
1 'polypeptide(L)'
;IKNAPSKFTSAATEGSRLIPSRTKDADFQFRIDAGHFDAESKNLNVVLQVNSQAKSPALKDWVKKNTTHGKLATAVFNTSAEDKQEEFERMLRDLEELGKKSLG
;
A
#
# COMPACT_ATOMS: atom_id res chain seq x y z
N ILE A 1 -11.76 0.06 5.22
CA ILE A 1 -11.58 -1.42 5.32
C ILE A 1 -11.59 -1.77 6.80
N LYS A 2 -12.58 -2.53 7.29
CA LYS A 2 -12.70 -2.88 8.72
C LYS A 2 -11.49 -3.75 9.11
N ASN A 3 -10.78 -3.41 10.18
CA ASN A 3 -9.55 -4.08 10.64
C ASN A 3 -8.37 -4.05 9.65
N ALA A 4 -8.21 -2.98 8.86
CA ALA A 4 -7.04 -2.84 7.98
C ALA A 4 -5.69 -2.82 8.74
N PRO A 5 -5.54 -2.09 9.89
CA PRO A 5 -4.26 -2.00 10.58
C PRO A 5 -3.72 -3.35 11.07
N SER A 6 -4.59 -4.32 11.39
CA SER A 6 -4.16 -5.64 11.85
C SER A 6 -3.50 -6.50 10.77
N LYS A 7 -3.55 -6.08 9.50
CA LYS A 7 -2.81 -6.71 8.41
C LYS A 7 -1.34 -6.30 8.39
N PHE A 8 -1.00 -5.15 8.96
CA PHE A 8 0.34 -4.57 8.97
C PHE A 8 1.07 -5.10 10.21
N THR A 9 1.84 -6.17 10.02
CA THR A 9 2.54 -6.87 11.10
C THR A 9 3.95 -7.25 10.67
N SER A 10 4.82 -7.52 11.65
CA SER A 10 6.18 -8.03 11.40
C SER A 10 6.21 -9.39 10.69
N ALA A 11 5.10 -10.13 10.71
CA ALA A 11 4.95 -11.41 10.01
C ALA A 11 4.51 -11.25 8.54
N ALA A 12 4.24 -10.02 8.08
CA ALA A 12 3.91 -9.78 6.69
C ALA A 12 5.11 -10.13 5.79
N THR A 13 4.89 -11.05 4.84
CA THR A 13 5.93 -11.41 3.88
C THR A 13 6.17 -10.26 2.92
N GLU A 14 7.43 -9.92 2.68
CA GLU A 14 7.79 -8.90 1.67
C GLU A 14 7.23 -9.27 0.29
N GLY A 15 6.62 -8.31 -0.39
CA GLY A 15 5.87 -8.47 -1.63
C GLY A 15 4.46 -9.06 -1.48
N SER A 16 4.02 -9.41 -0.26
CA SER A 16 2.67 -9.93 -0.04
C SER A 16 1.63 -8.81 0.02
N ARG A 17 0.41 -9.09 -0.47
CA ARG A 17 -0.67 -8.12 -0.43
C ARG A 17 -1.24 -7.96 0.97
N LEU A 18 -1.25 -6.73 1.48
CA LEU A 18 -1.86 -6.40 2.76
C LEU A 18 -3.34 -6.07 2.55
N ILE A 19 -3.62 -5.13 1.65
CA ILE A 19 -4.98 -4.71 1.29
C ILE A 19 -5.07 -4.37 -0.21
N PRO A 20 -6.25 -4.51 -0.83
CA PRO A 20 -7.41 -5.24 -0.34
C PRO A 20 -7.19 -6.76 -0.33
N SER A 21 -8.13 -7.51 0.23
CA SER A 21 -8.15 -8.97 0.05
C SER A 21 -8.14 -9.35 -1.43
N ARG A 22 -7.40 -10.40 -1.80
CA ARG A 22 -7.37 -10.93 -3.19
C ARG A 22 -8.76 -11.23 -3.75
N THR A 23 -9.72 -11.57 -2.89
CA THR A 23 -11.12 -11.83 -3.29
C THR A 23 -11.90 -10.59 -3.70
N LYS A 24 -11.45 -9.39 -3.32
CA LYS A 24 -12.09 -8.11 -3.66
C LYS A 24 -11.25 -7.27 -4.62
N ASP A 25 -10.22 -7.85 -5.21
CA ASP A 25 -9.23 -7.11 -6.00
C ASP A 25 -9.86 -6.29 -7.13
N ALA A 26 -10.84 -6.88 -7.82
CA ALA A 26 -11.59 -6.24 -8.90
C ALA A 26 -12.39 -4.99 -8.50
N ASP A 27 -12.63 -4.79 -7.20
CA ASP A 27 -13.40 -3.65 -6.67
C ASP A 27 -12.50 -2.45 -6.36
N PHE A 28 -11.18 -2.64 -6.28
CA PHE A 28 -10.24 -1.60 -5.90
C PHE A 28 -9.29 -1.23 -7.04
N GLN A 29 -9.11 0.07 -7.22
CA GLN A 29 -8.16 0.63 -8.20
C GLN A 29 -6.70 0.53 -7.74
N PHE A 30 -6.48 0.45 -6.42
CA PHE A 30 -5.17 0.42 -5.80
C PHE A 30 -5.05 -0.76 -4.84
N ARG A 31 -3.81 -1.20 -4.61
CA ARG A 31 -3.44 -2.19 -3.61
C ARG A 31 -2.24 -1.69 -2.81
N ILE A 32 -2.16 -2.12 -1.56
CA ILE A 32 -1.01 -1.91 -0.69
C ILE A 32 -0.40 -3.27 -0.43
N ASP A 33 0.86 -3.40 -0.81
CA ASP A 33 1.66 -4.59 -0.59
C ASP A 33 2.69 -4.32 0.51
N ALA A 34 3.03 -5.34 1.28
CA ALA A 34 4.09 -5.31 2.27
C ALA A 34 5.43 -5.19 1.55
N GLY A 35 6.24 -4.24 1.97
CA GLY A 35 7.65 -4.14 1.62
C GLY A 35 8.52 -4.81 2.68
N HIS A 36 9.76 -4.35 2.76
CA HIS A 36 10.71 -4.80 3.75
C HIS A 36 10.28 -4.45 5.18
N PHE A 37 10.37 -5.41 6.10
CA PHE A 37 10.22 -5.17 7.53
C PHE A 37 11.59 -5.05 8.18
N ASP A 38 11.83 -3.92 8.83
CA ASP A 38 13.01 -3.68 9.64
C ASP A 38 12.74 -4.09 11.10
N ALA A 39 13.44 -5.11 11.56
CA ALA A 39 13.30 -5.65 12.91
C ALA A 39 13.90 -4.74 13.99
N GLU A 40 14.88 -3.88 13.65
CA GLU A 40 15.51 -2.97 14.61
C GLU A 40 14.57 -1.81 14.93
N SER A 41 14.03 -1.17 13.90
CA SER A 41 13.10 -0.04 14.05
C SER A 41 11.63 -0.46 14.18
N LYS A 42 11.31 -1.75 14.03
CA LYS A 42 9.96 -2.33 14.00
C LYS A 42 9.05 -1.70 12.95
N ASN A 43 9.66 -1.20 11.89
CA ASN A 43 8.98 -0.50 10.81
C ASN A 43 8.73 -1.44 9.64
N LEU A 44 7.50 -1.47 9.16
CA LEU A 44 7.11 -2.16 7.95
C LEU A 44 7.04 -1.14 6.81
N ASN A 45 7.90 -1.28 5.81
CA ASN A 45 7.73 -0.54 4.57
C ASN A 45 6.48 -1.06 3.86
N VAL A 46 5.70 -0.15 3.28
CA VAL A 46 4.48 -0.47 2.55
C VAL A 46 4.53 0.19 1.19
N VAL A 47 4.00 -0.49 0.18
CA VAL A 47 4.06 -0.06 -1.21
C VAL A 47 2.65 0.10 -1.74
N LEU A 48 2.27 1.33 -2.10
CA LEU A 48 1.05 1.59 -2.85
C LEU A 48 1.30 1.30 -4.32
N GLN A 49 0.52 0.39 -4.88
CA GLN A 49 0.55 0.04 -6.29
C GLN A 49 -0.82 0.20 -6.93
N VAL A 50 -0.83 0.55 -8.21
CA VAL A 50 -2.02 0.45 -9.05
C VAL A 50 -2.36 -1.03 -9.22
N ASN A 51 -3.64 -1.34 -9.04
CA ASN A 51 -4.10 -2.69 -9.23
C ASN A 51 -4.10 -3.06 -10.72
N SER A 52 -3.63 -4.26 -11.06
CA SER A 52 -3.73 -4.75 -12.45
C SER A 52 -5.19 -4.92 -12.90
N GLN A 53 -6.11 -5.11 -11.95
CA GLN A 53 -7.55 -5.16 -12.19
C GLN A 53 -8.24 -3.78 -12.08
N ALA A 54 -7.47 -2.69 -11.96
CA ALA A 54 -8.04 -1.33 -11.92
C ALA A 54 -8.96 -1.13 -13.13
N LYS A 55 -10.18 -0.64 -12.90
CA LYS A 55 -11.16 -0.41 -13.97
C LYS A 55 -10.95 0.93 -14.70
N SER A 56 -10.22 1.86 -14.09
CA SER A 56 -9.92 3.18 -14.66
C SER A 56 -8.97 3.06 -15.86
N PRO A 57 -9.39 3.48 -17.06
CA PRO A 57 -8.50 3.52 -18.23
C PRO A 57 -7.27 4.40 -17.99
N ALA A 58 -7.43 5.53 -17.30
CA ALA A 58 -6.34 6.45 -16.99
C ALA A 58 -5.25 5.78 -16.13
N LEU A 59 -5.62 4.98 -15.14
CA LEU A 59 -4.66 4.25 -14.31
C LEU A 59 -3.95 3.14 -15.10
N LYS A 60 -4.67 2.42 -15.97
CA LYS A 60 -4.06 1.41 -16.84
C LYS A 60 -3.02 2.03 -17.78
N ASP A 61 -3.36 3.18 -18.36
CA ASP A 61 -2.46 3.89 -19.27
C ASP A 61 -1.28 4.51 -18.52
N TRP A 62 -1.50 5.03 -17.32
CA TRP A 62 -0.43 5.54 -16.46
C TRP A 62 0.58 4.42 -16.11
N VAL A 63 0.11 3.23 -15.71
CA VAL A 63 1.00 2.09 -15.43
C VAL A 63 1.79 1.74 -16.69
N LYS A 64 1.13 1.56 -17.84
CA LYS A 64 1.82 1.25 -19.10
C LYS A 64 2.89 2.27 -19.49
N LYS A 65 2.67 3.56 -19.20
CA LYS A 65 3.58 4.64 -19.57
C LYS A 65 4.72 4.86 -18.58
N ASN A 66 4.47 4.67 -17.28
CA ASN A 66 5.39 5.12 -16.24
C ASN A 66 6.12 4.00 -15.51
N THR A 67 5.56 2.78 -15.45
CA THR A 67 6.18 1.69 -14.67
C THR A 67 5.62 0.30 -14.97
N THR A 68 6.50 -0.69 -15.05
CA THR A 68 6.10 -2.09 -15.24
C THR A 68 5.40 -2.69 -14.01
N HIS A 69 5.66 -2.15 -12.82
CA HIS A 69 5.16 -2.71 -11.55
C HIS A 69 4.00 -1.90 -10.93
N GLY A 70 3.60 -0.79 -11.55
CA GLY A 70 2.49 0.04 -11.05
C GLY A 70 2.76 0.70 -9.70
N LYS A 71 4.02 0.78 -9.25
CA LYS A 71 4.41 1.38 -7.97
C LYS A 71 4.17 2.89 -7.99
N LEU A 72 3.28 3.36 -7.14
CA LEU A 72 2.93 4.77 -6.98
C LEU A 72 3.68 5.41 -5.84
N ALA A 73 3.66 4.78 -4.66
CA ALA A 73 4.23 5.37 -3.47
C ALA A 73 4.75 4.31 -2.52
N THR A 74 5.62 4.75 -1.61
CA THR A 74 6.07 3.96 -0.47
C THR A 74 5.94 4.78 0.79
N ALA A 75 5.46 4.15 1.84
CA ALA A 75 5.42 4.74 3.17
C ALA A 75 5.93 3.70 4.18
N VAL A 76 5.99 4.11 5.45
CA VAL A 76 6.43 3.29 6.56
C VAL A 76 5.30 3.20 7.57
N PHE A 77 5.08 2.00 8.09
CA PHE A 77 4.13 1.72 9.15
C PHE A 77 4.88 1.17 10.38
N ASN A 78 4.81 1.88 11.50
CA ASN A 78 5.37 1.40 12.76
C ASN A 78 4.48 0.30 13.36
N THR A 79 4.95 -0.95 13.30
CA THR A 79 4.19 -2.11 13.81
C THR A 79 4.06 -2.15 15.33
N SER A 80 4.88 -1.35 16.03
CA SER A 80 4.92 -1.22 17.48
C SER A 80 4.26 0.05 18.03
N ALA A 81 3.60 0.84 17.17
CA ALA A 81 2.83 2.00 17.59
C ALA A 81 1.76 1.61 18.62
N GLU A 82 1.58 2.43 19.66
CA GLU A 82 0.55 2.24 20.69
C GLU A 82 -0.85 2.32 20.06
N ASP A 83 -1.08 3.34 19.23
CA ASP A 83 -2.28 3.45 18.41
C ASP A 83 -1.98 3.05 16.95
N LYS A 84 -2.30 1.80 16.63
CA LYS A 84 -2.16 1.26 15.26
C LYS A 84 -3.14 1.88 14.27
N GLN A 85 -4.27 2.40 14.75
CA GLN A 85 -5.26 3.04 13.88
C GLN A 85 -4.75 4.42 13.46
N GLU A 86 -4.23 5.21 14.39
CA GLU A 86 -3.61 6.51 14.09
C GLU A 86 -2.39 6.35 13.17
N GLU A 87 -1.49 5.41 13.46
CA GLU A 87 -0.33 5.15 12.58
C GLU A 87 -0.75 4.70 11.18
N PHE A 88 -1.84 3.93 11.09
CA PHE A 88 -2.39 3.50 9.81
C PHE A 88 -2.95 4.68 9.03
N GLU A 89 -3.66 5.60 9.68
CA GLU A 89 -4.17 6.81 9.05
C GLU A 89 -3.05 7.76 8.63
N ARG A 90 -1.99 7.91 9.43
CA ARG A 90 -0.79 8.66 9.04
C ARG A 90 -0.17 8.06 7.78
N MET A 91 0.09 6.76 7.80
CA MET A 91 0.66 6.04 6.65
C MET A 91 -0.23 6.16 5.40
N LEU A 92 -1.56 6.10 5.54
CA LEU A 92 -2.47 6.31 4.41
C LEU A 92 -2.37 7.72 3.84
N ARG A 93 -2.26 8.76 4.68
CA ARG A 93 -2.07 10.14 4.22
C ARG A 93 -0.76 10.28 3.46
N ASP A 94 0.33 9.71 3.98
CA ASP A 94 1.64 9.72 3.30
C ASP A 94 1.55 9.06 1.92
N LEU A 95 0.90 7.88 1.84
CA LEU A 95 0.68 7.17 0.58
C LEU A 95 -0.21 7.95 -0.39
N GLU A 96 -1.24 8.63 0.11
CA GLU A 96 -2.13 9.44 -0.70
C GLU A 96 -1.40 10.66 -1.30
N GLU A 97 -0.63 11.39 -0.49
CA GLU A 97 0.15 12.54 -0.95
C GLU A 97 1.21 12.15 -1.97
N LEU A 98 2.00 11.11 -1.69
CA LEU A 98 3.02 10.60 -2.59
C LEU A 98 2.41 9.98 -3.86
N GLY A 99 1.27 9.31 -3.72
CA GLY A 99 0.53 8.73 -4.83
C GLY A 99 -0.01 9.80 -5.78
N LYS A 100 -0.59 10.88 -5.24
CA LYS A 100 -1.04 12.03 -6.04
C LYS A 100 0.12 12.69 -6.78
N LYS A 101 1.25 12.93 -6.10
CA LYS A 101 2.46 13.48 -6.75
C LYS A 101 2.96 12.61 -7.90
N SER A 102 2.80 11.30 -7.80
CA SER A 102 3.24 10.37 -8.85
C SER A 102 2.26 10.28 -10.03
N LEU A 103 0.99 10.58 -9.80
CA LEU A 103 -0.03 10.60 -10.85
C LEU A 103 0.00 11.87 -11.71
N GLY A 104 0.63 12.94 -11.22
CA GLY A 104 0.76 14.23 -11.92
C GLY A 104 -0.35 15.20 -11.55
#